data_AF-A0A1G8JC96-F1
#
_entry.id   AF-A0A1G8JC96-F1
#
_cell.length_a   1.000
_cell.length_b   1.000
_cell.length_c   1.000
_cell.angle_alpha   90.00
_cell.angle_beta   90.00
_cell.angle_gamma   90.00
#
_symmetry.space_group_name_H-M   'P 1'
#
loop_
_entity.id
_entity.type
_entity.pdbx_description
1 polymer ?
#
loop_
_entity_poly.entity_id
_entity_poly.type
_entity_poly.pdbx_seq_one_letter_code
_entity_poly.pdbx_strand_id
1 'polypeptide(L)' 'MIHHLLLNKALQAEDKIGTMLPCNVILQEHFQNKIEVSAINPMVSMQAVGNSALKTVAQEVSTKLQNVINKLENEK' A
#
# COMPACT_ATOMS: atom_id res chain seq x y z
N MET A 1 5.19 12.42 -1.08
CA MET A 1 5.77 12.05 -2.39
C MET A 1 5.65 10.53 -2.53
N ILE A 2 4.60 10.06 -3.18
CA ILE A 2 4.36 8.61 -3.37
C ILE A 2 5.53 8.06 -4.20
N HIS A 3 6.10 6.93 -3.76
CA HIS A 3 7.35 6.34 -4.26
C HIS A 3 7.29 6.03 -5.79
N HIS A 4 7.67 7.00 -6.63
CA HIS A 4 7.75 6.84 -8.09
C HIS A 4 8.65 5.67 -8.51
N LEU A 5 9.66 5.34 -7.71
CA LEU A 5 10.58 4.22 -7.99
C LEU A 5 9.92 2.84 -7.84
N LEU A 6 8.99 2.67 -6.90
CA LEU A 6 8.30 1.37 -6.71
C LEU A 6 7.27 1.12 -7.80
N LEU A 7 6.58 2.19 -8.24
CA LEU A 7 5.68 2.15 -9.38
C LEU A 7 6.41 1.73 -10.66
N ASN A 8 7.56 2.36 -10.95
CA ASN A 8 8.37 2.01 -12.12
C ASN A 8 8.84 0.55 -12.07
N LYS A 9 9.31 0.07 -10.92
CA LYS A 9 9.72 -1.34 -10.74
C LYS A 9 8.54 -2.29 -10.94
N ALA A 10 7.35 -1.96 -10.41
CA ALA A 10 6.15 -2.76 -10.60
C ALA A 10 5.75 -2.83 -12.08
N LEU A 11 5.73 -1.70 -12.78
CA LEU A 11 5.39 -1.62 -14.21
C LEU A 11 6.39 -2.37 -15.10
N GLN A 12 7.67 -2.42 -14.71
CA GLN A 12 8.67 -3.22 -15.41
C GLN A 12 8.49 -4.73 -15.19
N ALA A 13 7.95 -5.12 -14.04
CA ALA A 13 7.67 -6.53 -13.73
C ALA A 13 6.33 -7.01 -14.32
N GLU A 14 5.33 -6.12 -14.38
CA GLU A 14 3.99 -6.38 -14.92
C GLU A 14 3.41 -5.07 -15.48
N ASP A 15 3.22 -5.00 -16.80
CA ASP A 15 2.75 -3.80 -17.48
C ASP A 15 1.31 -3.42 -17.09
N LYS A 16 0.47 -4.41 -16.76
CA LYS A 16 -0.93 -4.20 -16.38
C LYS A 16 -1.14 -3.90 -14.89
N ILE A 17 -0.07 -3.87 -14.08
CA ILE A 17 -0.18 -3.63 -12.63
C ILE A 17 -0.78 -2.25 -12.31
N GLY A 18 -0.71 -1.31 -13.26
CA GLY A 18 -1.34 0.01 -13.15
C GLY A 18 -2.84 -0.04 -12.86
N THR A 19 -3.53 -1.13 -13.17
CA THR A 19 -4.95 -1.34 -12.84
C THR A 19 -5.23 -1.55 -11.34
N MET A 20 -4.22 -1.98 -10.57
CA MET A 20 -4.29 -2.23 -9.13
C MET A 20 -3.72 -1.06 -8.30
N LEU A 21 -3.35 0.04 -8.97
CA LEU A 21 -2.73 1.21 -8.38
C LEU A 21 -3.65 2.43 -8.54
N PRO A 22 -3.63 3.40 -7.61
CA PRO A 22 -2.76 3.53 -6.44
C PRO A 22 -3.17 2.67 -5.23
N CYS A 23 -2.26 2.53 -4.25
CA CYS A 23 -2.60 1.98 -2.93
C CYS A 23 -3.51 2.98 -2.20
N ASN A 24 -4.78 2.61 -2.04
CA ASN A 24 -5.78 3.45 -1.40
C ASN A 24 -5.69 3.37 0.13
N VAL A 25 -5.87 4.52 0.78
CA VAL A 25 -6.02 4.66 2.23
C VAL A 25 -7.31 5.44 2.47
N ILE A 26 -8.13 4.96 3.39
CA ILE A 26 -9.41 5.55 3.76
C ILE A 26 -9.30 6.02 5.21
N LEU A 27 -9.67 7.28 5.45
CA LEU A 27 -9.80 7.83 6.80
C LEU A 27 -11.28 8.04 7.07
N GLN A 28 -11.76 7.52 8.20
CA GLN A 28 -13.14 7.63 8.62
C GLN A 28 -13.19 8.13 10.06
N GLU A 29 -13.98 9.17 10.31
CA GLU A 29 -14.25 9.62 11.67
C GLU A 29 -15.46 8.87 12.23
N HIS A 30 -15.26 8.21 13.37
CA HIS A 30 -16.32 7.61 14.18
C HIS A 30 -16.68 8.54 15.35
N PHE A 31 -17.58 8.09 16.23
CA PHE A 31 -17.97 8.85 17.42
C PHE A 31 -16.77 9.27 18.29
N GLN A 32 -16.80 10.52 18.77
CA GLN A 32 -15.85 11.11 19.72
C GLN A 32 -14.41 11.29 19.19
N ASN A 33 -14.23 11.95 18.04
CA ASN A 33 -12.91 12.29 17.48
C ASN A 33 -11.99 11.07 17.26
N LYS A 34 -12.57 9.88 17.07
CA LYS A 34 -11.81 8.66 16.78
C LYS A 34 -11.71 8.50 15.27
N ILE A 35 -10.53 8.71 14.73
CA ILE A 35 -10.23 8.47 13.32
C ILE A 35 -9.80 7.01 13.15
N GLU A 36 -10.55 6.26 12.35
CA GLU A 36 -10.12 4.98 11.79
C GLU A 36 -9.34 5.23 10.51
N VAL A 37 -8.20 4.56 10.38
CA VAL A 37 -7.37 4.56 9.17
C VAL A 37 -7.35 3.14 8.62
N SER A 38 -7.97 2.93 7.46
CA SER A 38 -7.96 1.64 6.77
C SER A 38 -7.10 1.76 5.51
N ALA A 39 -6.19 0.81 5.29
CA ALA A 39 -5.32 0.83 4.12
C ALA A 39 -5.39 -0.50 3.38
N ILE A 40 -5.35 -0.45 2.04
CA ILE A 40 -5.30 -1.67 1.24
C ILE A 40 -4.02 -2.46 1.52
N ASN A 41 -4.10 -3.79 1.56
CA ASN A 41 -2.94 -4.65 1.72
C ASN A 41 -2.27 -4.92 0.34
N PRO A 42 -1.07 -4.37 0.07
CA PRO A 42 -0.37 -4.56 -1.19
C PRO A 42 -0.03 -6.02 -1.49
N MET A 43 0.29 -6.82 -0.46
CA MET A 43 0.64 -8.24 -0.64
C MET A 43 -0.52 -9.04 -1.21
N VAL A 44 -1.73 -8.82 -0.68
CA VAL A 44 -2.94 -9.51 -1.16
C VAL A 44 -3.34 -9.00 -2.55
N SER A 45 -3.30 -7.68 -2.74
CA SER A 45 -3.77 -7.04 -3.98
C SER A 45 -2.85 -7.38 -5.17
N MET A 46 -1.53 -7.35 -4.98
CA MET A 46 -0.57 -7.69 -6.04
C MET A 46 -0.45 -9.20 -6.26
N GLN A 47 -0.72 -10.03 -5.25
CA GLN A 47 -0.77 -11.48 -5.42
C GLN A 47 -1.93 -11.93 -6.34
N ALA A 48 -3.03 -11.18 -6.39
CA ALA A 48 -4.14 -11.45 -7.29
C ALA A 48 -3.74 -11.43 -8.78
N VAL A 49 -2.64 -10.75 -9.11
CA VAL A 49 -2.08 -10.69 -10.47
C VAL A 49 -1.28 -11.94 -10.83
N GLY A 50 -0.87 -12.76 -9.84
CA GLY A 50 -0.20 -14.04 -10.07
C GLY A 50 1.27 -13.95 -10.51
N ASN A 51 1.86 -12.75 -10.52
CA ASN A 51 3.24 -12.53 -10.93
C ASN A 51 4.19 -12.54 -9.72
N SER A 52 5.05 -13.55 -9.64
CA SER A 52 5.99 -13.73 -8.51
C SER A 52 7.04 -12.62 -8.41
N ALA A 53 7.37 -11.95 -9.51
CA ALA A 53 8.32 -10.83 -9.52
C ALA A 53 7.79 -9.62 -8.74
N LEU A 54 6.46 -9.49 -8.61
CA LEU A 54 5.83 -8.41 -7.84
C LEU A 54 5.93 -8.63 -6.33
N LYS A 55 6.25 -9.84 -5.85
CA LYS A 55 6.28 -10.16 -4.42
C LYS A 55 7.25 -9.27 -3.65
N THR A 56 8.43 -9.02 -4.21
CA THR A 56 9.44 -8.15 -3.60
C THR A 56 8.95 -6.71 -3.50
N VAL A 57 8.30 -6.21 -4.55
CA VAL A 57 7.74 -4.85 -4.57
C VAL A 57 6.58 -4.74 -3.58
N ALA A 58 5.68 -5.71 -3.56
CA ALA A 58 4.54 -5.77 -2.65
C ALA A 58 5.00 -5.78 -1.18
N GLN A 59 6.05 -6.56 -0.87
CA GLN A 59 6.64 -6.59 0.47
C GLN A 59 7.22 -5.24 0.87
N GLU A 60 7.97 -4.59 -0.03
CA GLU A 60 8.56 -3.28 0.23
C GLU A 60 7.48 -2.20 0.47
N VAL A 61 6.43 -2.19 -0.34
CA VAL A 61 5.29 -1.25 -0.19
C VAL A 61 4.55 -1.52 1.13
N SER A 62 4.27 -2.79 1.46
CA SER A 62 3.62 -3.17 2.71
C SER A 62 4.40 -2.69 3.93
N THR A 63 5.72 -2.92 3.96
CA THR A 63 6.56 -2.47 5.08
C THR A 63 6.54 -0.95 5.22
N LYS A 64 6.62 -0.21 4.10
CA LYS A 64 6.56 1.26 4.13
C LYS A 64 5.21 1.77 4.62
N LEU A 65 4.11 1.15 4.18
CA LEU A 65 2.76 1.52 4.59
C LEU A 65 2.52 1.24 6.09
N GLN A 66 2.94 0.07 6.57
CA GLN A 66 2.90 -0.27 8.00
C GLN A 66 3.71 0.71 8.84
N ASN A 67 4.90 1.11 8.39
CA ASN A 67 5.71 2.10 9.10
C ASN A 67 5.01 3.46 9.23
N VAL A 68 4.23 3.87 8.24
CA VAL A 68 3.43 5.10 8.32
C VAL A 68 2.29 4.94 9.32
N ILE A 69 1.55 3.83 9.26
CA ILE A 69 0.45 3.54 10.18
C ILE A 69 0.95 3.49 11.64
N ASN A 70 2.04 2.75 11.88
CA ASN A 70 2.64 2.65 13.22
C ASN A 70 3.12 4.01 13.75
N LYS A 71 3.58 4.92 12.88
CA LYS A 71 3.92 6.29 13.30
C LYS A 71 2.70 7.07 13.76
N LEU A 72 1.58 6.96 13.04
CA LEU A 72 0.32 7.60 13.41
C LEU A 72 -0.24 7.07 14.73
N GLU A 73 -0.05 5.78 15.03
CA GLU A 73 -0.48 5.20 16.31
C GLU A 73 0.36 5.68 17.50
N ASN A 74 1.66 5.92 17.28
CA ASN A 74 2.62 6.30 18.33
C ASN A 74 2.69 7.81 18.61
N GLU A 75 1.96 8.64 17.85
CA GLU A 75 1.88 10.10 18.08
C GLU A 75 0.77 10.50 19.08
N LYS A 76 0.21 9.54 19.83
CA LYS A 76 -0.76 9.78 20.91
C LYS A 76 -0.13 10.26 22.21
#